data_AF-A0A9E4QN73-F1
#
_entry.id   AF-A0A9E4QN73-F1
#
_cell.length_a   1.000
_cell.length_b   1.000
_cell.length_c   1.000
_cell.angle_alpha   90.00
_cell.angle_beta   90.00
_cell.angle_gamma   90.00
#
_symmetry.space_group_name_H-M   'P 1'
#
loop_
_entity.id
_entity.type
_entity.pdbx_description
1 polymer ?
#
loop_
_entity_poly.entity_id
_entity_poly.type
_entity_poly.pdbx_seq_one_letter_code
_entity_poly.pdbx_strand_id
1 'polypeptide(L)' 'MLARFRRYWVVVAFILAAIITPTFDPVNQALVAVPLLVLYELGVLLAKWVGRGRATSALTPFSPPE' A
#
# COMPACT_ATOMS: atom_id res chain seq x y z
N MET A 1 -1.91 1.78 -12.46
CA MET A 1 -0.57 1.41 -11.93
C MET A 1 -0.58 0.89 -10.48
N LEU A 2 -1.41 1.39 -9.55
CA LEU A 2 -1.35 1.00 -8.12
C LEU A 2 -2.05 -0.32 -7.73
N ALA A 3 -3.00 -0.83 -8.52
CA ALA A 3 -3.72 -2.06 -8.19
C ALA A 3 -2.83 -3.31 -8.19
N ARG A 4 -1.72 -3.29 -8.96
CA ARG A 4 -0.78 -4.40 -9.08
C ARG A 4 0.04 -4.64 -7.80
N PHE A 5 0.15 -3.63 -6.93
CA PHE A 5 0.93 -3.73 -5.70
C PHE A 5 0.14 -4.24 -4.48
N ARG A 6 -1.20 -4.27 -4.54
CA ARG A 6 -2.04 -4.74 -3.42
C ARG A 6 -1.69 -6.16 -2.96
N ARG A 7 -1.35 -7.05 -3.90
CA ARG A 7 -0.95 -8.43 -3.60
C ARG A 7 0.33 -8.54 -2.75
N TYR A 8 1.25 -7.57 -2.85
CA TYR A 8 2.48 -7.57 -2.06
C TYR A 8 2.20 -7.14 -0.61
N TRP A 9 1.24 -6.25 -0.40
CA TRP A 9 0.86 -5.80 0.95
C TRP A 9 0.19 -6.89 1.77
N VAL A 10 -0.57 -7.78 1.13
CA VAL A 10 -1.09 -8.98 1.80
C VAL A 10 0.06 -9.86 2.30
N VAL A 11 1.08 -10.11 1.46
CA VAL A 11 2.25 -10.91 1.85
C VAL A 11 3.05 -10.23 2.97
N VAL A 12 3.27 -8.91 2.88
CA VAL A 12 3.98 -8.14 3.92
C VAL A 12 3.21 -8.17 5.24
N ALA A 13 1.87 -8.06 5.22
CA ALA A 13 1.05 -8.14 6.43
C ALA A 13 1.16 -9.52 7.11
N PHE A 14 1.20 -10.61 6.33
CA PHE A 14 1.44 -11.95 6.88
C PHE A 14 2.84 -12.14 7.44
N ILE A 15 3.87 -11.58 6.79
CA ILE A 15 5.25 -11.60 7.31
C ILE A 15 5.33 -10.84 8.64
N LEU A 16 4.73 -9.65 8.72
CA LEU A 16 4.68 -8.87 9.94
C LEU A 16 3.90 -9.59 11.05
N ALA A 17 2.77 -10.21 10.73
CA ALA A 17 2.00 -11.01 11.69
C ALA A 17 2.80 -12.22 12.20
N ALA A 18 3.57 -12.90 11.34
CA ALA A 18 4.43 -14.01 11.74
C ALA A 18 5.64 -13.57 12.60
N ILE A 19 6.13 -12.34 12.41
CA ILE A 19 7.20 -11.77 13.25
C ILE A 19 6.64 -11.36 14.63
N ILE A 20 5.49 -10.69 14.64
CA ILE A 20 4.87 -10.16 15.88
C ILE A 20 4.27 -11.30 16.72
N THR A 21 3.61 -12.25 16.06
CA THR A 21 3.07 -13.48 16.65
C THR A 21 3.69 -14.66 15.92
N PRO A 22 4.84 -15.19 16.37
CA PRO A 22 5.47 -16.39 15.78
C PRO A 22 4.68 -17.67 16.13
N THR A 23 3.36 -17.63 15.97
CA THR A 23 2.42 -18.72 16.18
C THR A 23 1.84 -19.12 14.82
N PHE A 24 1.94 -20.40 14.46
CA PHE A 24 1.35 -20.97 13.24
C PHE A 24 -0.18 -21.23 13.38
N ASP A 25 -0.89 -20.35 14.06
CA ASP A 25 -2.35 -20.43 14.24
C ASP A 25 -3.06 -19.51 13.23
N PRO A 26 -3.80 -20.07 12.25
CA PRO A 26 -4.50 -19.28 11.23
C PRO A 26 -5.49 -18.27 11.80
N VAL A 27 -6.12 -18.56 12.95
CA VAL A 27 -7.13 -17.69 13.55
C VAL A 27 -6.47 -16.48 14.19
N ASN A 28 -5.44 -16.71 15.00
CA ASN A 28 -4.66 -15.61 15.60
C ASN A 28 -3.94 -14.78 14.53
N GLN A 29 -3.41 -15.41 13.48
CA GLN A 29 -2.78 -14.70 12.37
C GLN A 29 -3.78 -13.82 11.62
N ALA A 30 -4.99 -14.31 11.34
CA ALA A 30 -6.03 -13.51 10.72
C ALA A 30 -6.44 -12.31 11.60
N LEU A 31 -6.55 -12.52 12.92
CA LEU A 31 -6.94 -11.48 13.87
C LEU A 31 -5.91 -10.32 13.92
N VAL A 32 -4.62 -10.62 13.79
CA VAL A 32 -3.53 -9.61 13.69
C VAL A 32 -3.41 -9.03 12.28
N ALA A 33 -3.66 -9.82 11.24
CA ALA A 33 -3.58 -9.37 9.85
C ALA A 33 -4.68 -8.35 9.49
N VAL A 34 -5.90 -8.51 10.03
CA VAL A 34 -7.04 -7.62 9.80
C VAL A 34 -6.71 -6.14 10.10
N PRO A 35 -6.24 -5.75 11.30
CA PRO A 35 -5.94 -4.35 11.59
C PRO A 35 -4.82 -3.78 10.71
N LEU A 36 -3.79 -4.58 10.37
CA LEU A 36 -2.73 -4.16 9.44
C LEU A 36 -3.25 -3.88 8.03
N LEU A 37 -4.16 -4.73 7.55
CA LEU A 37 -4.81 -4.55 6.25
C LEU A 37 -5.70 -3.30 6.21
N VAL A 38 -6.43 -3.04 7.30
CA VAL A 38 -7.25 -1.82 7.45
C VAL A 38 -6.38 -0.56 7.43
N LEU A 39 -5.26 -0.55 8.16
CA LEU A 39 -4.29 0.55 8.14
C LEU A 39 -3.74 0.80 6.73
N TYR A 40 -3.42 -0.25 5.98
CA TYR A 40 -2.98 -0.14 4.59
C TYR A 40 -4.06 0.45 3.67
N GLU A 41 -5.29 -0.08 3.73
CA GLU A 41 -6.43 0.42 2.95
C GLU A 41 -6.71 1.91 3.23
N LEU A 42 -6.68 2.31 4.51
CA LEU A 42 -6.84 3.72 4.92
C LEU A 42 -5.70 4.60 4.37
N GLY A 43 -4.45 4.15 4.47
CA GLY A 43 -3.30 4.89 3.94
C GLY A 43 -3.39 5.10 2.42
N VAL A 44 -3.81 4.08 1.68
CA VAL A 44 -4.03 4.20 0.22
C VAL A 44 -5.20 5.12 -0.10
N LEU A 45 -6.30 5.05 0.66
CA LEU A 45 -7.44 5.92 0.48
C LEU A 45 -7.04 7.40 0.68
N LEU A 46 -6.32 7.69 1.76
CA LEU A 46 -5.78 9.03 2.06
C LEU A 46 -4.81 9.50 0.97
N ALA A 47 -3.88 8.65 0.53
CA ALA A 47 -2.94 8.97 -0.54
C ALA A 47 -3.64 9.24 -1.88
N LYS A 48 -4.72 8.51 -2.21
CA LYS A 48 -5.56 8.79 -3.38
C LYS A 48 -6.32 10.10 -3.24
N TRP A 49 -6.73 10.46 -2.03
CA TRP A 49 -7.41 11.72 -1.76
C TRP A 49 -6.44 12.92 -1.94
N VAL A 50 -5.22 12.79 -1.42
CA VAL A 50 -4.16 13.82 -1.54
C VAL A 50 -3.53 13.88 -2.94
N GLY A 51 -3.32 12.73 -3.59
CA GLY A 51 -2.64 12.62 -4.89
C GLY A 51 -3.43 13.12 -6.10
N ARG A 52 -4.74 13.38 -5.94
CA ARG A 52 -5.60 13.96 -6.99
C ARG A 52 -5.19 15.36 -7.44
N GLY A 53 -4.35 16.07 -6.68
CA GLY A 53 -3.87 17.42 -7.02
C GLY A 53 -2.55 17.50 -7.80
N ARG A 54 -1.83 16.40 -8.06
CA ARG A 54 -0.42 16.46 -8.53
C ARG A 54 -0.11 15.78 -9.87
N ALA A 55 -1.10 15.27 -10.59
CA ALA A 55 -0.84 14.46 -11.80
C ALA A 55 -0.64 15.25 -13.12
N THR A 56 -0.51 16.59 -13.08
CA THR A 56 -0.54 17.40 -14.33
C THR A 56 0.76 18.20 -14.61
N SER A 57 1.75 18.24 -13.72
CA SER A 57 2.82 19.25 -13.84
C SER A 57 4.20 18.77 -14.32
N ALA A 58 4.35 17.51 -14.77
CA ALA A 58 5.69 16.96 -15.05
C ALA A 58 5.92 16.43 -16.47
N LEU A 59 5.15 16.91 -17.46
CA LEU A 59 5.41 16.64 -18.88
C LEU A 59 5.33 17.94 -19.67
N THR A 60 6.15 18.93 -19.32
CA THR A 60 6.67 19.85 -20.33
C THR A 60 7.94 19.17 -20.86
N PRO A 61 7.91 18.44 -21.99
CA PRO A 61 9.14 18.07 -22.65
C PRO A 61 9.83 19.39 -22.97
N PHE A 62 11.00 19.60 -22.38
CA PHE A 62 11.86 20.73 -22.71
C PHE A 62 12.05 20.74 -24.23
N SER A 63 11.44 21.71 -24.92
CA SER A 63 11.69 22.02 -26.31
C SER A 63 12.96 22.87 -26.35
N PRO A 64 14.09 22.34 -26.84
CA PRO A 64 15.31 23.12 -26.96
C PRO A 64 15.07 24.26 -27.97
N PRO A 65 15.47 25.50 -27.68
CA PRO A 65 15.46 26.55 -28.68
C PRO A 65 16.56 26.27 -29.72
N GLU A 66 16.17 26.29 -30.99
CA GLU A 66 17.04 26.23 -32.18
C GLU A 66 17.83 27.51 -32.45
#